data_AF-A0A2M6YUN6-F1
#
_entry.id   AF-A0A2M6YUN6-F1
#
_cell.length_a   1.000
_cell.length_b   1.000
_cell.length_c   1.000
_cell.angle_alpha   90.00
_cell.angle_beta   90.00
_cell.angle_gamma   90.00
#
_symmetry.space_group_name_H-M   'P 1'
#
loop_
_entity.id
_entity.type
_entity.pdbx_description
1 polymer ?
#
loop_
_entity_poly.entity_id
_entity_poly.type
_entity_poly.pdbx_seq_one_letter_code
_entity_poly.pdbx_strand_id
1 'polypeptide(L)'
;MVKKIKDLSYYEAVGRRKQSVARVRLYLIKKSTEVTVGKLKIKAGEIFINGKSIDETSFKVYKKKFLMMPLILTKNEKRFAVSIIVNGGGTTGQLDAMVHGIARALLVVDTEAYRSILKTSGMLTRDPRKKETRKVGTGGKARRMKQSPKR
;
A
#
# COMPACT_ATOMS: atom_id res chain seq x y z
N MET A 1 -6.11 -3.87 -18.25
CA MET A 1 -7.38 -3.18 -17.95
C MET A 1 -7.86 -3.62 -16.57
N VAL A 2 -8.27 -2.68 -15.73
CA VAL A 2 -8.95 -2.99 -14.46
C VAL A 2 -10.40 -3.30 -14.81
N LYS A 3 -10.85 -4.54 -14.58
CA LYS A 3 -12.24 -4.94 -14.87
C LYS A 3 -13.15 -4.31 -13.79
N LYS A 4 -14.10 -3.47 -14.19
CA LYS A 4 -15.23 -3.03 -13.34
C LYS A 4 -16.12 -4.25 -13.12
N ILE A 5 -16.25 -4.70 -11.88
CA ILE A 5 -17.16 -5.80 -11.52
C ILE A 5 -18.37 -5.17 -10.84
N LYS A 6 -19.58 -5.41 -11.38
CA LYS A 6 -20.80 -4.68 -11.03
C LYS A 6 -21.39 -5.02 -9.66
N ASP A 7 -21.03 -6.16 -9.06
CA ASP A 7 -21.60 -6.68 -7.80
C ASP A 7 -20.53 -6.98 -6.73
N LEU A 8 -19.62 -6.03 -6.47
CA LEU A 8 -18.57 -6.21 -5.46
C LEU A 8 -18.96 -5.56 -4.12
N SER A 9 -18.94 -6.36 -3.04
CA SER A 9 -19.05 -5.86 -1.65
C SER A 9 -17.86 -4.97 -1.26
N TYR A 10 -16.71 -5.16 -1.91
CA TYR A 10 -15.48 -4.40 -1.71
C TYR A 10 -14.70 -4.26 -3.01
N TYR A 11 -13.89 -3.21 -3.15
CA TYR A 11 -12.93 -3.07 -4.24
C TYR A 11 -11.57 -3.58 -3.79
N GLU A 12 -10.93 -4.40 -4.60
CA GLU A 12 -9.62 -4.96 -4.26
C GLU A 12 -8.50 -4.51 -5.20
N ALA A 13 -7.31 -4.37 -4.63
CA ALA A 13 -6.10 -4.21 -5.39
C ALA A 13 -4.89 -4.76 -4.64
N VAL A 14 -3.80 -4.94 -5.40
CA VAL A 14 -2.52 -5.41 -4.87
C VAL A 14 -1.46 -4.35 -5.07
N GLY A 15 -0.75 -4.02 -3.98
CA GLY A 15 0.46 -3.20 -4.01
C GLY A 15 1.69 -4.04 -3.72
N ARG A 16 2.83 -3.67 -4.32
CA ARG A 16 4.10 -4.39 -4.16
C ARG A 16 5.26 -3.41 -4.09
N ARG A 17 6.19 -3.64 -3.17
CA ARG A 17 7.46 -2.89 -3.06
C ARG A 17 8.55 -3.81 -2.52
N LYS A 18 9.69 -3.86 -3.23
CA LYS A 18 10.79 -4.80 -2.90
C LYS A 18 10.25 -6.24 -2.78
N GLN A 19 10.25 -6.79 -1.56
CA GLN A 19 9.72 -8.12 -1.24
C GLN A 19 8.34 -8.07 -0.55
N SER A 20 7.84 -6.88 -0.23
CA SER A 20 6.55 -6.69 0.43
C SER A 20 5.41 -6.74 -0.57
N VAL A 21 4.35 -7.46 -0.21
CA VAL A 21 3.09 -7.55 -0.95
C VAL A 21 1.95 -7.16 -0.02
N ALA A 22 1.14 -6.21 -0.45
CA ALA A 22 -0.06 -5.75 0.26
C ALA A 22 -1.29 -6.06 -0.59
N ARG A 23 -2.23 -6.82 -0.03
CA ARG A 23 -3.58 -7.00 -0.58
C ARG A 23 -4.51 -6.04 0.16
N VAL A 24 -5.10 -5.11 -0.56
CA VAL A 24 -5.96 -4.05 -0.01
C VAL A 24 -7.38 -4.30 -0.47
N ARG A 25 -8.32 -4.19 0.47
CA ARG A 25 -9.77 -4.22 0.22
C ARG A 25 -10.39 -2.93 0.75
N LEU A 26 -11.10 -2.21 -0.13
CA LEU A 26 -11.89 -1.02 0.20
C LEU A 26 -13.36 -1.39 0.22
N TYR A 27 -13.98 -1.31 1.39
CA TYR A 27 -15.41 -1.56 1.57
C TYR A 27 -16.15 -0.23 1.43
N LEU A 28 -17.17 -0.21 0.58
CA LEU A 28 -17.97 0.99 0.32
C LEU A 28 -19.15 1.02 1.27
N ILE A 29 -19.19 2.03 2.12
CA ILE A 29 -20.22 2.16 3.15
C ILE A 29 -21.38 2.97 2.56
N LYS A 30 -22.50 2.30 2.29
CA LYS A 30 -23.70 2.91 1.66
C LYS A 30 -24.80 3.27 2.65
N LYS A 31 -24.97 2.53 3.77
CA LYS A 31 -26.11 2.69 4.71
C LYS A 31 -25.81 2.34 6.18
N SER A 32 -24.89 1.41 6.47
CA SER A 32 -24.52 1.01 7.83
C SER A 32 -23.22 1.68 8.27
N THR A 33 -23.13 2.15 9.53
CA THR A 33 -21.90 2.76 10.08
C THR A 33 -20.72 1.77 10.12
N GLU A 34 -21.01 0.47 10.08
CA GLU A 34 -20.04 -0.62 10.26
C GLU A 34 -20.15 -1.67 9.15
N VAL A 35 -19.01 -2.26 8.79
CA VAL A 35 -18.88 -3.42 7.90
C VAL A 35 -18.15 -4.52 8.65
N THR A 36 -18.72 -5.73 8.65
CA THR A 36 -18.07 -6.89 9.26
C THR A 36 -17.19 -7.58 8.22
N VAL A 37 -15.88 -7.63 8.47
CA VAL A 37 -14.88 -8.32 7.65
C VAL A 37 -14.36 -9.50 8.45
N GLY A 38 -14.93 -10.68 8.21
CA GLY A 38 -14.63 -11.87 9.01
C GLY A 38 -15.07 -11.70 10.47
N LYS A 39 -14.11 -11.66 11.40
CA LYS A 39 -14.37 -11.42 12.84
C LYS A 39 -14.26 -9.95 13.26
N LEU A 40 -13.85 -9.07 12.35
CA LEU A 40 -13.56 -7.66 12.65
C LEU A 40 -14.70 -6.78 12.19
N LYS A 41 -15.15 -5.87 13.05
CA LYS A 41 -16.07 -4.79 12.69
C LYS A 41 -15.24 -3.55 12.38
N ILE A 42 -15.37 -3.03 11.17
CA ILE A 42 -14.61 -1.88 10.69
C ILE A 42 -15.59 -0.74 10.42
N LYS A 43 -15.34 0.43 11.01
CA LYS A 43 -16.12 1.65 10.75
C LYS A 43 -15.60 2.42 9.54
N ALA A 44 -16.42 3.35 9.07
CA ALA A 44 -16.04 4.25 8.01
C ALA A 44 -14.81 5.09 8.38
N GLY A 45 -13.79 5.08 7.52
CA GLY A 45 -12.53 5.77 7.72
C GLY A 45 -11.51 5.05 8.59
N GLU A 46 -11.83 3.87 9.12
CA GLU A 46 -10.86 3.04 9.84
C GLU A 46 -10.02 2.21 8.88
N ILE A 47 -8.74 2.08 9.23
CA ILE A 47 -7.76 1.28 8.49
C ILE A 47 -7.26 0.16 9.40
N PHE A 48 -7.45 -1.08 8.96
CA PHE A 48 -6.95 -2.27 9.63
C PHE A 48 -5.80 -2.91 8.84
N ILE A 49 -4.72 -3.24 9.53
CA ILE A 49 -3.51 -3.85 8.97
C ILE A 49 -3.27 -5.17 9.68
N ASN A 50 -3.34 -6.29 8.94
CA ASN A 50 -3.20 -7.65 9.49
C ASN A 50 -4.09 -7.91 10.72
N GLY A 51 -5.30 -7.35 10.71
CA GLY A 51 -6.29 -7.50 11.76
C GLY A 51 -6.09 -6.61 12.99
N LYS A 52 -5.11 -5.71 12.99
CA LYS A 52 -4.89 -4.69 14.03
C LYS A 52 -5.29 -3.32 13.53
N SER A 53 -5.74 -2.44 14.42
CA SER A 53 -6.02 -1.05 14.06
C SER A 53 -4.71 -0.33 13.69
N ILE A 54 -4.81 0.69 12.83
CA ILE A 54 -3.67 1.55 12.48
C ILE A 54 -3.02 2.17 13.73
N ASP A 55 -3.80 2.39 14.78
CA ASP A 55 -3.29 3.02 16.01
C ASP A 55 -2.47 2.09 16.88
N GLU A 56 -2.88 0.83 16.98
CA GLU A 56 -2.17 -0.24 17.68
C GLU A 56 -0.91 -0.71 16.95
N THR A 57 -0.80 -0.36 15.66
CA THR A 57 0.34 -0.78 14.87
C THR A 57 1.59 0.04 15.24
N SER A 58 2.76 -0.60 15.30
CA SER A 58 4.05 0.02 15.66
C SER A 58 4.60 1.05 14.64
N PHE A 59 3.74 1.61 13.78
CA PHE A 59 4.10 2.65 12.84
C PHE A 59 4.24 4.00 13.53
N LYS A 60 5.34 4.70 13.25
CA LYS A 60 5.54 6.10 13.64
C LYS A 60 4.48 7.01 12.98
N VAL A 61 4.19 8.15 13.60
CA VAL A 61 3.13 9.09 13.16
C VAL A 61 3.24 9.47 11.67
N TYR A 62 4.45 9.77 11.17
CA TYR A 62 4.65 10.12 9.76
C TYR A 62 4.26 8.99 8.80
N LYS A 63 4.46 7.73 9.21
CA LYS A 63 4.11 6.54 8.42
C LYS A 63 2.60 6.38 8.32
N LYS A 64 1.88 6.63 9.42
CA LYS A 64 0.42 6.64 9.46
C LYS A 64 -0.15 7.70 8.51
N LYS A 65 0.37 8.94 8.58
CA LYS A 65 0.00 10.03 7.66
C LYS A 65 0.24 9.67 6.20
N PHE A 66 1.41 9.09 5.89
CA PHE A 66 1.73 8.69 4.51
C PHE A 66 0.80 7.60 3.98
N LEU A 67 0.39 6.65 4.83
CA LEU A 67 -0.59 5.62 4.48
C LEU A 67 -1.97 6.20 4.15
N MET A 68 -2.39 7.25 4.87
CA MET A 68 -3.67 7.94 4.65
C MET A 68 -3.66 8.86 3.41
N MET A 69 -2.51 9.34 2.98
CA MET A 69 -2.36 10.30 1.87
C MET A 69 -3.21 10.03 0.61
N PRO A 70 -3.29 8.80 0.04
CA PRO A 70 -4.15 8.55 -1.13
C PRO A 70 -5.65 8.82 -0.87
N LEU A 71 -6.13 8.60 0.36
CA LEU A 71 -7.51 8.90 0.75
C LEU A 71 -7.72 10.40 0.98
N ILE A 72 -6.73 11.08 1.56
CA ILE A 72 -6.73 12.53 1.78
C ILE A 72 -6.80 13.26 0.43
N LEU A 73 -5.91 12.91 -0.52
CA LEU A 73 -5.84 13.54 -1.85
C LEU A 73 -7.14 13.37 -2.65
N THR A 74 -7.83 12.25 -2.48
CA THR A 74 -9.10 11.98 -3.16
C THR A 74 -10.33 12.43 -2.36
N LYS A 75 -10.13 13.10 -1.22
CA LYS A 75 -11.18 13.57 -0.30
C LYS A 75 -12.16 12.46 0.15
N ASN A 76 -11.65 11.24 0.30
CA ASN A 76 -12.44 10.04 0.57
C ASN A 76 -12.16 9.40 1.95
N GLU A 77 -11.55 10.14 2.87
CA GLU A 77 -11.10 9.63 4.17
C GLU A 77 -12.20 8.90 4.94
N LYS A 78 -13.42 9.45 4.99
CA LYS A 78 -14.54 8.91 5.77
C LYS A 78 -15.46 7.98 4.97
N ARG A 79 -15.18 7.76 3.69
CA ARG A 79 -16.10 7.04 2.78
C ARG A 79 -15.87 5.53 2.77
N PHE A 80 -14.65 5.10 3.07
CA PHE A 80 -14.24 3.70 2.94
C PHE A 80 -13.78 3.13 4.27
N ALA A 81 -14.13 1.86 4.50
CA ALA A 81 -13.46 1.02 5.49
C ALA A 81 -12.34 0.25 4.76
N VAL A 82 -11.12 0.27 5.30
CA VAL A 82 -9.94 -0.32 4.64
C VAL A 82 -9.43 -1.52 5.42
N SER A 83 -9.37 -2.68 4.76
CA SER A 83 -8.73 -3.88 5.30
C SER A 83 -7.50 -4.23 4.46
N ILE A 84 -6.36 -4.38 5.11
CA ILE A 84 -5.08 -4.64 4.46
C ILE A 84 -4.44 -5.89 5.04
N ILE A 85 -4.06 -6.81 4.17
CA ILE A 85 -3.20 -7.94 4.50
C ILE A 85 -1.84 -7.70 3.86
N VAL A 86 -0.79 -7.61 4.67
CA VAL A 86 0.58 -7.36 4.23
C VAL A 86 1.51 -8.45 4.71
N ASN A 87 2.29 -8.99 3.77
CA ASN A 87 3.30 -10.00 4.05
C ASN A 87 4.64 -9.64 3.39
N GLY A 88 5.73 -10.03 4.06
CA GLY A 88 7.11 -9.92 3.54
C GLY A 88 7.76 -8.54 3.63
N GLY A 89 9.08 -8.53 3.42
CA GLY A 89 9.93 -7.33 3.46
C GLY A 89 10.07 -6.72 4.86
N GLY A 90 10.14 -5.38 4.93
CA GLY A 90 10.30 -4.64 6.19
C GLY A 90 9.35 -3.44 6.24
N THR A 91 9.29 -2.75 7.38
CA THR A 91 8.24 -1.75 7.67
C THR A 91 8.09 -0.65 6.62
N THR A 92 9.18 -0.18 6.01
CA THR A 92 9.12 0.85 4.94
C THR A 92 8.62 0.28 3.62
N GLY A 93 9.11 -0.90 3.22
CA GLY A 93 8.62 -1.58 2.02
C GLY A 93 7.15 -1.97 2.12
N GLN A 94 6.72 -2.39 3.32
CA GLN A 94 5.32 -2.69 3.60
C GLN A 94 4.45 -1.43 3.44
N LEU A 95 4.88 -0.30 4.01
CA LEU A 95 4.18 0.96 3.89
C LEU A 95 3.99 1.43 2.45
N ASP A 96 5.05 1.45 1.65
CA ASP A 96 4.96 1.83 0.23
C ASP A 96 4.06 0.87 -0.55
N ALA A 97 4.11 -0.43 -0.24
CA ALA A 97 3.24 -1.43 -0.86
C ALA A 97 1.77 -1.18 -0.49
N MET A 98 1.46 -0.83 0.76
CA MET A 98 0.10 -0.51 1.19
C MET A 98 -0.43 0.74 0.47
N VAL A 99 0.35 1.82 0.42
CA VAL A 99 -0.01 3.08 -0.26
C VAL A 99 -0.31 2.81 -1.72
N HIS A 100 0.57 2.08 -2.40
CA HIS A 100 0.38 1.71 -3.80
C HIS A 100 -0.87 0.82 -3.99
N GLY A 101 -1.15 -0.07 -3.04
CA GLY A 101 -2.36 -0.90 -3.03
C GLY A 101 -3.64 -0.07 -2.88
N ILE A 102 -3.68 0.88 -1.94
CA ILE A 102 -4.83 1.77 -1.73
C ILE A 102 -5.07 2.64 -2.97
N ALA A 103 -4.02 3.24 -3.53
CA ALA A 103 -4.14 4.06 -4.75
C ALA A 103 -4.70 3.25 -5.93
N ARG A 104 -4.28 1.99 -6.09
CA ARG A 104 -4.82 1.10 -7.13
C ARG A 104 -6.26 0.68 -6.84
N ALA A 105 -6.63 0.48 -5.57
CA ALA A 105 -8.01 0.13 -5.20
C ALA A 105 -8.96 1.31 -5.49
N LEU A 106 -8.54 2.54 -5.20
CA LEU A 106 -9.29 3.76 -5.54
C LEU A 106 -9.51 3.91 -7.05
N LEU A 107 -8.52 3.55 -7.87
CA LEU A 107 -8.71 3.52 -9.32
C LEU A 107 -9.79 2.53 -9.76
N VAL A 108 -9.99 1.41 -9.04
CA VAL A 108 -11.06 0.46 -9.39
C VAL A 108 -12.44 1.07 -9.13
N VAL A 109 -12.55 1.93 -8.10
CA VAL A 109 -13.79 2.65 -7.77
C VAL A 109 -14.15 3.62 -8.89
N ASP A 110 -13.27 4.57 -9.17
CA ASP A 110 -13.47 5.56 -10.22
C ASP A 110 -12.13 5.92 -10.88
N THR A 111 -11.95 5.44 -12.11
CA THR A 111 -10.74 5.69 -12.88
C THR A 111 -10.63 7.12 -13.37
N GLU A 112 -11.74 7.76 -13.71
CA GLU A 112 -11.72 9.05 -14.40
C GLU A 112 -11.47 10.17 -13.40
N ALA A 113 -12.13 10.13 -12.24
CA ALA A 113 -11.96 11.12 -11.19
C ALA A 113 -10.58 11.07 -10.52
N TYR A 114 -10.04 9.88 -10.24
CA TYR A 114 -8.89 9.75 -9.35
C TYR A 114 -7.54 9.57 -10.05
N ARG A 115 -7.52 9.18 -11.33
CA ARG A 115 -6.27 8.86 -12.03
C ARG A 115 -5.35 10.06 -12.19
N SER A 116 -5.89 11.23 -12.55
CA SER A 116 -5.06 12.43 -12.73
C SER A 116 -4.36 12.82 -11.43
N ILE A 117 -5.14 12.92 -10.34
CA ILE A 117 -4.64 13.31 -9.00
C ILE A 117 -3.57 12.33 -8.50
N LEU A 118 -3.85 11.02 -8.55
CA LEU A 118 -2.95 9.98 -8.03
C LEU A 118 -1.71 9.76 -8.92
N LYS A 119 -1.79 10.08 -10.22
CA LYS A 119 -0.64 10.03 -11.13
C LYS A 119 0.31 11.19 -10.86
N THR A 120 -0.22 12.40 -10.70
CA THR A 120 0.57 13.60 -10.39
C THR A 120 1.28 13.47 -9.05
N SER A 121 0.65 12.86 -8.05
CA SER A 121 1.28 12.58 -6.75
C SER A 121 2.25 11.38 -6.74
N GLY A 122 2.43 10.69 -7.87
CA GLY A 122 3.39 9.58 -8.02
C GLY A 122 2.99 8.26 -7.35
N MET A 123 1.76 8.12 -6.86
CA MET A 123 1.33 6.94 -6.09
C MET A 123 0.97 5.71 -6.94
N LEU A 124 0.73 5.93 -8.23
CA LEU A 124 0.39 4.88 -9.19
C LEU A 124 1.59 4.15 -9.77
N THR A 125 2.79 4.73 -9.67
CA THR A 125 4.00 4.11 -10.20
C THR A 125 4.58 3.17 -9.17
N ARG A 126 4.69 1.88 -9.52
CA ARG A 126 5.40 0.91 -8.69
C ARG A 126 6.89 1.21 -8.71
N ASP A 127 7.51 1.45 -7.56
CA ASP A 127 8.97 1.56 -7.47
C ASP A 127 9.64 0.19 -7.72
N PRO A 128 10.39 0.03 -8.83
CA PRO A 128 11.00 -1.24 -9.23
C PRO A 128 12.31 -1.55 -8.49
N ARG A 129 12.88 -0.61 -7.74
CA ARG A 129 14.22 -0.75 -7.11
C ARG A 129 14.25 -1.98 -6.20
N LYS A 130 15.11 -2.95 -6.50
CA LYS A 130 15.38 -4.14 -5.69
C LYS A 130 16.82 -4.12 -5.19
N LYS A 131 17.12 -4.83 -4.10
CA LYS A 131 18.50 -5.03 -3.65
C LYS A 131 19.27 -5.74 -4.76
N GLU A 132 20.35 -5.11 -5.24
CA GLU A 132 21.28 -5.74 -6.17
C GLU A 132 21.97 -6.93 -5.48
N THR A 133 22.11 -8.04 -6.18
CA THR A 133 22.78 -9.24 -5.67
C THR A 133 24.29 -9.00 -5.51
N ARG A 134 24.93 -9.76 -4.63
CA ARG A 134 26.39 -9.72 -4.51
C ARG A 134 27.01 -10.39 -5.75
N LYS A 135 27.93 -9.71 -6.42
CA LYS A 135 28.68 -10.24 -7.56
C LYS A 135 29.97 -10.91 -7.07
N VAL A 136 30.49 -11.85 -7.85
CA VAL A 136 31.80 -12.47 -7.59
C VAL A 136 32.89 -11.39 -7.72
N GLY A 137 33.96 -11.49 -6.93
CA GLY A 137 35.06 -10.51 -6.95
C GLY A 137 34.80 -9.21 -6.16
N THR A 138 33.59 -8.98 -5.66
CA THR A 138 33.31 -7.78 -4.85
C THR A 138 33.69 -7.96 -3.37
N GLY A 139 34.04 -6.86 -2.71
CA GLY A 139 34.38 -6.76 -1.28
C GLY A 139 33.18 -6.90 -0.34
N GLY A 140 32.30 -7.87 -0.59
CA GLY A 140 31.20 -8.25 0.31
C GLY A 140 29.84 -7.60 0.05
N LYS A 141 29.76 -6.55 -0.80
CA LYS A 141 28.50 -5.91 -1.23
C LYS A 141 28.42 -5.85 -2.77
N ALA A 142 27.25 -5.55 -3.32
CA ALA A 142 27.01 -5.57 -4.77
C ALA A 142 28.01 -4.75 -5.62
N ARG A 143 28.47 -3.59 -5.12
CA ARG A 143 29.39 -2.69 -5.83
C ARG A 143 30.68 -2.35 -5.08
N ARG A 144 30.85 -2.84 -3.85
CA ARG A 144 32.05 -2.55 -3.06
C ARG A 144 33.22 -3.31 -3.67
N MET A 145 34.29 -2.64 -4.07
CA MET A 145 35.52 -3.30 -4.48
C MET A 145 36.43 -3.52 -3.26
N LYS A 146 37.26 -4.57 -3.31
CA LYS A 146 38.35 -4.73 -2.35
C LYS A 146 39.42 -3.68 -2.68
N GLN A 147 40.04 -3.10 -1.65
CA GLN A 147 41.16 -2.20 -1.85
C GLN A 147 42.34 -3.02 -2.39
N SER A 148 42.82 -2.70 -3.59
CA SER A 148 44.05 -3.26 -4.14
C SER A 148 45.21 -2.31 -3.82
N PRO A 149 46.28 -2.76 -3.16
CA PRO A 149 47.49 -1.97 -3.05
C PRO A 149 48.07 -1.76 -4.46
N LYS A 150 48.35 -0.51 -4.83
CA LYS A 150 49.16 -0.19 -6.01
C LYS A 150 50.62 -0.39 -5.60
N ARG A 151 51.36 -1.18 -6.38
CA ARG A 151 52.81 -1.34 -6.27
C ARG A 151 53.47 -0.56 -7.38
#